data_AF-A0A2W6D4A0-F1
#
_entry.id   AF-A0A2W6D4A0-F1
#
_cell.length_a   1.000
_cell.length_b   1.000
_cell.length_c   1.000
_cell.angle_alpha   90.00
_cell.angle_beta   90.00
_cell.angle_gamma   90.00
#
_symmetry.space_group_name_H-M   'P 1'
#
loop_
_entity.id
_entity.type
_entity.pdbx_description
1 polymer ?
#
loop_
_entity_poly.entity_id
_entity_poly.type
_entity_poly.pdbx_seq_one_letter_code
_entity_poly.pdbx_strand_id
1 'polypeptide(L)'
;MTFEQIADVVPGGLPASAHRYPAWWANESDSPHVQAHAWMDHGWRVAQLDLVGRVVTFVVSGRVAPAPLSRGTRVVSAVPSRPARHATMDAEVSASGEAFAKLAAFLTGGRFNAVVSELEHALLGTTAITAGAFTADAGLDSELLAAALLVRKDIGRVNDLIHAAVISLTLPMILEPGERVTNRPSLAAGNDPTRMYDLETDRRVAEFKMSVWSGTDAMRKRGVFQDLVHLAADNSGRRPELYVAGTRPLTFLRGSRSTAAWGLNRGADSTRQLFLDRFGSLAMPIREFTAGPAAHVHLVDLGDLIPQVRAATGG
;
A
#
# COMPACT_ATOMS: atom_id res chain seq x y z
N MET A 1 -1.41 26.19 -15.17
CA MET A 1 -0.14 26.95 -15.20
C MET A 1 0.81 26.23 -16.14
N THR A 2 1.59 26.96 -16.93
CA THR A 2 2.64 26.35 -17.77
C THR A 2 3.87 26.03 -16.92
N PHE A 3 4.74 25.14 -17.40
CA PHE A 3 5.97 24.80 -16.69
C PHE A 3 6.92 26.01 -16.60
N GLU A 4 6.91 26.87 -17.61
CA GLU A 4 7.69 28.12 -17.63
C GLU A 4 7.23 29.07 -16.51
N GLN A 5 5.91 29.29 -16.38
CA GLN A 5 5.33 30.08 -15.29
C GLN A 5 5.68 29.53 -13.89
N ILE A 6 5.87 28.22 -13.77
CA ILE A 6 6.24 27.58 -12.52
C ILE A 6 7.76 27.70 -12.28
N ALA A 7 8.57 27.56 -13.33
CA ALA A 7 10.01 27.75 -13.24
C ALA A 7 10.39 29.18 -12.81
N ASP A 8 9.61 30.19 -13.21
CA ASP A 8 9.82 31.58 -12.82
C ASP A 8 9.58 31.85 -11.32
N VAL A 9 8.72 31.06 -10.67
CA VAL A 9 8.39 31.21 -9.24
C VAL A 9 9.19 30.29 -8.33
N VAL A 10 9.82 29.25 -8.88
CA VAL A 10 10.64 28.29 -8.12
C VAL A 10 12.11 28.73 -8.15
N PRO A 11 12.76 29.00 -7.00
CA PRO A 11 14.18 29.33 -6.97
C PRO A 11 15.03 28.21 -7.61
N GLY A 12 15.79 28.55 -8.64
CA GLY A 12 16.60 27.59 -9.42
C GLY A 12 15.86 26.90 -10.57
N GLY A 13 14.59 27.24 -10.82
CA GLY A 13 13.78 26.72 -11.91
C GLY A 13 13.31 25.29 -11.69
N LEU A 14 12.58 24.76 -12.67
CA LEU A 14 12.15 23.36 -12.66
C LEU A 14 13.32 22.43 -13.06
N PRO A 15 13.61 21.38 -12.29
CA PRO A 15 14.65 20.42 -12.65
C PRO A 15 14.24 19.60 -13.89
N ALA A 16 15.22 19.03 -14.61
CA ALA A 16 14.96 18.22 -15.81
C ALA A 16 13.98 17.05 -15.56
N SER A 17 13.92 16.54 -14.33
CA SER A 17 12.96 15.52 -13.91
C SER A 17 11.50 15.98 -13.99
N ALA A 18 11.21 17.25 -13.68
CA ALA A 18 9.87 17.82 -13.78
C ALA A 18 9.34 17.81 -15.22
N HIS A 19 10.25 17.93 -16.19
CA HIS A 19 9.93 17.90 -17.63
C HIS A 19 9.77 16.49 -18.20
N ARG A 20 10.32 15.46 -17.54
CA ARG A 20 10.43 14.10 -18.09
C ARG A 20 9.50 13.11 -17.44
N TYR A 21 9.20 13.27 -16.15
CA TYR A 21 8.56 12.22 -15.36
C TYR A 21 7.25 12.72 -14.72
N PRO A 22 6.10 12.11 -15.05
CA PRO A 22 4.81 12.46 -14.42
C PRO A 22 4.85 12.32 -12.89
N ALA A 23 5.62 11.35 -12.38
CA ALA A 23 5.79 11.08 -10.96
C ALA A 23 6.35 12.28 -10.19
N TRP A 24 7.10 13.17 -10.84
CA TRP A 24 7.58 14.39 -10.21
C TRP A 24 6.43 15.32 -9.76
N TRP A 25 5.29 15.27 -10.45
CA TRP A 25 4.07 16.05 -10.16
C TRP A 25 3.03 15.26 -9.34
N ALA A 26 3.33 14.04 -8.92
CA ALA A 26 2.40 13.21 -8.18
C ALA A 26 2.15 13.77 -6.77
N ASN A 27 0.90 13.68 -6.29
CA ASN A 27 0.51 14.13 -4.95
C ASN A 27 0.85 13.05 -3.89
N GLU A 28 2.09 12.59 -3.84
CA GLU A 28 2.57 11.53 -2.94
C GLU A 28 3.07 12.12 -1.62
N SER A 29 2.51 11.66 -0.50
CA SER A 29 2.87 12.09 0.86
C SER A 29 3.92 11.20 1.56
N ASP A 30 4.11 9.96 1.11
CA ASP A 30 5.02 8.98 1.74
C ASP A 30 6.24 8.60 0.88
N SER A 31 6.64 9.52 0.00
CA SER A 31 7.71 9.31 -0.99
C SER A 31 8.90 10.23 -0.68
N PRO A 32 10.16 9.83 -0.98
CA PRO A 32 11.34 10.68 -0.82
C PRO A 32 11.35 11.92 -1.76
N HIS A 33 10.29 12.11 -2.53
CA HIS A 33 10.03 13.25 -3.40
C HIS A 33 9.55 14.47 -2.59
N VAL A 34 10.52 15.18 -2.00
CA VAL A 34 10.33 16.37 -1.14
C VAL A 34 9.52 17.48 -1.81
N GLN A 35 9.49 17.55 -3.15
CA GLN A 35 8.81 18.64 -3.87
C GLN A 35 7.29 18.65 -3.71
N ALA A 36 6.64 17.49 -3.57
CA ALA A 36 5.18 17.42 -3.53
C ALA A 36 4.58 18.05 -2.26
N HIS A 37 5.36 18.03 -1.16
CA HIS A 37 5.02 18.70 0.09
C HIS A 37 4.83 20.21 -0.10
N ALA A 38 5.61 20.84 -0.99
CA ALA A 38 5.59 22.29 -1.17
C ALA A 38 4.19 22.84 -1.55
N TRP A 39 3.43 22.15 -2.39
CA TRP A 39 2.07 22.56 -2.73
C TRP A 39 0.99 21.88 -1.86
N MET A 40 1.22 20.63 -1.43
CA MET A 40 0.26 19.90 -0.59
C MET A 40 0.14 20.50 0.81
N ASP A 41 1.23 20.94 1.44
CA ASP A 41 1.22 21.60 2.75
C ASP A 41 0.45 22.94 2.72
N HIS A 42 0.31 23.53 1.52
CA HIS A 42 -0.44 24.76 1.28
C HIS A 42 -1.85 24.48 0.73
N GLY A 43 -2.33 23.23 0.81
CA GLY A 43 -3.69 22.84 0.43
C GLY A 43 -3.92 22.73 -1.08
N TRP A 44 -2.89 22.73 -1.91
CA TRP A 44 -2.99 22.54 -3.35
C TRP A 44 -2.67 21.11 -3.75
N ARG A 45 -3.31 20.61 -4.80
CA ARG A 45 -3.02 19.30 -5.41
C ARG A 45 -3.02 19.41 -6.92
N VAL A 46 -2.17 18.64 -7.58
CA VAL A 46 -2.20 18.48 -9.03
C VAL A 46 -3.46 17.71 -9.42
N ALA A 47 -4.33 18.31 -10.23
CA ALA A 47 -5.56 17.70 -10.74
C ALA A 47 -5.37 17.13 -12.14
N GLN A 48 -4.59 17.81 -12.98
CA GLN A 48 -4.29 17.37 -14.34
C GLN A 48 -2.87 17.74 -14.70
N LEU A 49 -2.18 16.84 -15.39
CA LEU A 49 -0.84 17.05 -15.92
C LEU A 49 -0.84 16.73 -17.41
N ASP A 50 -0.39 17.69 -18.21
CA ASP A 50 -0.05 17.50 -19.62
C ASP A 50 1.45 17.78 -19.79
N LEU A 51 2.24 16.71 -19.89
CA LEU A 51 3.69 16.81 -20.08
C LEU A 51 4.07 17.26 -21.48
N VAL A 52 3.28 16.91 -22.49
CA VAL A 52 3.55 17.26 -23.89
C VAL A 52 3.26 18.75 -24.09
N GLY A 53 2.10 19.21 -23.61
CA GLY A 53 1.71 20.61 -23.59
C GLY A 53 2.43 21.45 -22.53
N ARG A 54 3.19 20.83 -21.61
CA ARG A 54 3.89 21.47 -20.48
C ARG A 54 2.97 22.33 -19.62
N VAL A 55 1.80 21.79 -19.31
CA VAL A 55 0.78 22.44 -18.47
C VAL A 55 0.42 21.55 -17.30
N VAL A 56 0.29 22.15 -16.13
CA VAL A 56 -0.25 21.50 -14.93
C VAL A 56 -1.37 22.33 -14.33
N THR A 57 -2.43 21.66 -13.88
CA THR A 57 -3.58 22.26 -13.23
C THR A 57 -3.56 21.89 -11.76
N PHE A 58 -3.56 22.90 -10.90
CA PHE A 58 -3.69 22.73 -9.46
C PHE A 58 -5.12 23.04 -9.00
N VAL A 59 -5.58 22.33 -7.98
CA VAL A 59 -6.86 22.57 -7.28
C VAL A 59 -6.63 22.69 -5.79
N VAL A 60 -7.43 23.51 -5.11
CA VAL A 60 -7.39 23.65 -3.65
C VAL A 60 -8.22 22.53 -3.01
N SER A 61 -7.61 21.69 -2.19
CA SER A 61 -8.29 20.73 -1.33
C SER A 61 -9.02 21.49 -0.21
N GLY A 62 -10.32 21.74 -0.39
CA GLY A 62 -11.16 22.37 0.64
C GLY A 62 -12.30 23.29 0.20
N ARG A 63 -12.57 23.48 -1.09
CA ARG A 63 -13.80 24.15 -1.55
C ARG A 63 -14.47 23.40 -2.69
N VAL A 64 -15.43 22.54 -2.35
CA VAL A 64 -16.50 22.15 -3.28
C VAL A 64 -17.60 23.20 -3.15
N ALA A 65 -17.71 24.11 -4.12
CA ALA A 65 -18.96 24.83 -4.33
C ALA A 65 -19.92 23.89 -5.11
N PRO A 66 -21.19 23.76 -4.71
CA PRO A 66 -22.13 22.92 -5.43
C PRO A 66 -22.50 23.59 -6.76
N ALA A 67 -22.34 22.87 -7.88
CA ALA A 67 -22.87 23.29 -9.16
C ALA A 67 -24.41 23.18 -9.15
N PRO A 68 -25.14 24.14 -9.77
CA PRO A 68 -26.60 24.18 -9.71
C PRO A 68 -27.23 23.03 -10.51
N LEU A 69 -28.24 22.41 -9.91
CA LEU A 69 -29.12 21.42 -10.52
C LEU A 69 -29.90 22.06 -11.68
N SER A 70 -29.52 21.76 -12.92
CA SER A 70 -30.39 21.97 -14.07
C SER A 70 -31.29 20.76 -14.26
N ARG A 71 -32.59 20.94 -14.00
CA ARG A 71 -33.65 20.05 -14.48
C ARG A 71 -33.71 20.13 -16.00
N GLY A 72 -33.72 18.98 -16.68
CA GLY A 72 -34.03 18.95 -18.11
C GLY A 72 -33.69 17.64 -18.80
N THR A 73 -34.70 16.77 -18.90
CA THR A 73 -34.97 15.87 -20.02
C THR A 73 -33.97 14.74 -20.34
N ARG A 74 -34.44 13.54 -20.02
CA ARG A 74 -33.95 12.22 -20.45
C ARG A 74 -33.93 12.14 -21.99
N VAL A 75 -32.73 12.05 -22.56
CA VAL A 75 -32.48 11.48 -23.89
C VAL A 75 -31.64 10.24 -23.70
N VAL A 76 -32.22 9.08 -24.00
CA VAL A 76 -31.49 7.81 -24.09
C VAL A 76 -30.62 7.92 -25.33
N SER A 77 -29.30 7.99 -25.16
CA SER A 77 -28.34 7.93 -26.27
C SER A 77 -27.34 6.81 -26.03
N ALA A 78 -27.11 6.06 -27.10
CA ALA A 78 -26.41 4.79 -27.16
C ALA A 78 -24.99 4.84 -26.56
N VAL A 79 -24.58 3.72 -25.98
CA VAL A 79 -23.21 3.45 -25.56
C VAL A 79 -22.29 3.60 -26.78
N PRO A 80 -21.30 4.51 -26.78
CA PRO A 80 -20.29 4.50 -27.82
C PRO A 80 -19.31 3.35 -27.54
N SER A 81 -19.33 2.35 -28.43
CA SER A 81 -18.31 1.32 -28.53
C SER A 81 -16.95 2.00 -28.74
N ARG A 82 -15.98 1.71 -27.88
CA ARG A 82 -14.66 2.37 -27.83
C ARG A 82 -13.56 1.41 -28.30
N PRO A 83 -13.04 1.51 -29.55
CA PRO A 83 -12.01 0.61 -30.05
C PRO A 83 -10.57 0.99 -29.65
N ALA A 84 -10.33 2.16 -29.03
CA ALA A 84 -8.98 2.68 -28.81
C ALA A 84 -8.31 2.30 -27.46
N ARG A 85 -8.99 1.62 -26.52
CA ARG A 85 -8.37 1.21 -25.24
C ARG A 85 -7.51 -0.05 -25.34
N HIS A 86 -7.82 -0.94 -26.27
CA HIS A 86 -7.16 -2.25 -26.36
C HIS A 86 -5.71 -2.11 -26.83
N ALA A 87 -5.45 -1.36 -27.90
CA ALA A 87 -4.08 -1.21 -28.44
C ALA A 87 -3.08 -0.58 -27.45
N THR A 88 -3.52 0.39 -26.63
CA THR A 88 -2.67 0.98 -25.58
C THR A 88 -2.48 0.03 -24.40
N MET A 89 -3.51 -0.76 -24.04
CA MET A 89 -3.38 -1.79 -23.00
C MET A 89 -2.46 -2.93 -23.45
N ASP A 90 -2.51 -3.34 -24.72
CA ASP A 90 -1.68 -4.41 -25.25
C ASP A 90 -0.18 -4.04 -25.23
N ALA A 91 0.14 -2.78 -25.58
CA ALA A 91 1.50 -2.26 -25.50
C ALA A 91 2.01 -2.10 -24.05
N GLU A 92 1.16 -1.61 -23.12
CA GLU A 92 1.49 -1.49 -21.70
C GLU A 92 1.67 -2.86 -21.03
N VAL A 93 0.82 -3.84 -21.35
CA VAL A 93 0.92 -5.21 -20.85
C VAL A 93 2.19 -5.90 -21.37
N SER A 94 2.56 -5.66 -22.64
CA SER A 94 3.83 -6.17 -23.20
C SER A 94 5.04 -5.61 -22.44
N ALA A 95 5.05 -4.31 -22.17
CA ALA A 95 6.15 -3.65 -21.45
C ALA A 95 6.30 -4.13 -20.00
N SER A 96 5.20 -4.30 -19.25
CA SER A 96 5.26 -4.85 -17.89
C SER A 96 5.68 -6.33 -17.88
N GLY A 97 5.27 -7.11 -18.88
CA GLY A 97 5.69 -8.51 -19.05
C GLY A 97 7.20 -8.65 -19.31
N GLU A 98 7.74 -7.83 -20.21
CA GLU A 98 9.18 -7.77 -20.50
C GLU A 98 10.00 -7.32 -19.29
N ALA A 99 9.53 -6.28 -18.58
CA ALA A 99 10.17 -5.80 -17.36
C ALA A 99 10.21 -6.88 -16.26
N PHE A 100 9.10 -7.61 -16.08
CA PHE A 100 9.05 -8.73 -15.13
C PHE A 100 9.99 -9.85 -15.53
N ALA A 101 10.05 -10.22 -16.82
CA ALA A 101 10.97 -11.24 -17.32
C ALA A 101 12.44 -10.83 -17.11
N LYS A 102 12.81 -9.57 -17.38
CA LYS A 102 14.16 -9.04 -17.17
C LYS A 102 14.57 -9.10 -15.69
N LEU A 103 13.68 -8.68 -14.78
CA LEU A 103 13.93 -8.78 -13.34
C LEU A 103 14.00 -10.22 -12.85
N ALA A 104 13.07 -11.07 -13.30
CA ALA A 104 13.06 -12.47 -12.93
C ALA A 104 14.35 -13.15 -13.37
N ALA A 105 14.83 -12.91 -14.60
CA ALA A 105 16.09 -13.44 -15.10
C ALA A 105 17.30 -12.97 -14.28
N PHE A 106 17.30 -11.72 -13.81
CA PHE A 106 18.38 -11.19 -12.97
C PHE A 106 18.36 -11.74 -11.53
N LEU A 107 17.17 -11.92 -10.94
CA LEU A 107 17.00 -12.37 -9.56
C LEU A 107 17.05 -13.90 -9.41
N THR A 108 16.66 -14.64 -10.44
CA THR A 108 16.71 -16.11 -10.43
C THR A 108 18.16 -16.59 -10.50
N GLY A 109 18.52 -17.54 -9.63
CA GLY A 109 19.88 -18.08 -9.52
C GLY A 109 20.65 -17.67 -8.26
N GLY A 110 20.06 -16.87 -7.35
CA GLY A 110 20.66 -16.53 -6.06
C GLY A 110 21.93 -15.66 -6.14
N ARG A 111 22.25 -15.15 -7.34
CA ARG A 111 23.46 -14.38 -7.63
C ARG A 111 23.41 -12.96 -7.11
N PHE A 112 22.23 -12.41 -6.83
CA PHE A 112 22.08 -11.01 -6.43
C PHE A 112 22.97 -10.63 -5.24
N ASN A 113 22.99 -11.43 -4.17
CA ASN A 113 23.81 -11.13 -3.00
C ASN A 113 25.32 -11.20 -3.31
N ALA A 114 25.73 -12.10 -4.20
CA ALA A 114 27.13 -12.19 -4.64
C ALA A 114 27.52 -11.00 -5.53
N VAL A 115 26.66 -10.63 -6.49
CA VAL A 115 26.84 -9.46 -7.36
C VAL A 115 26.93 -8.18 -6.54
N VAL A 116 26.08 -8.00 -5.52
CA VAL A 116 26.15 -6.84 -4.62
C VAL A 116 27.47 -6.83 -3.87
N SER A 117 27.90 -7.96 -3.29
CA SER A 117 29.15 -8.02 -2.52
C SER A 117 30.40 -7.78 -3.38
N GLU A 118 30.44 -8.30 -4.60
CA GLU A 118 31.52 -8.06 -5.56
C GLU A 118 31.57 -6.59 -6.00
N LEU A 119 30.41 -5.99 -6.25
CA LEU A 119 30.30 -4.59 -6.64
C LEU A 119 30.69 -3.64 -5.49
N GLU A 120 30.32 -3.94 -4.25
CA GLU A 120 30.74 -3.17 -3.06
C GLU A 120 32.26 -3.08 -2.96
N HIS A 121 32.97 -4.18 -3.26
CA HIS A 121 34.43 -4.20 -3.29
C HIS A 121 34.98 -3.46 -4.51
N ALA A 122 34.41 -3.68 -5.70
CA ALA A 122 34.89 -3.10 -6.95
C ALA A 122 34.70 -1.58 -7.02
N LEU A 123 33.67 -1.03 -6.35
CA LEU A 123 33.40 0.41 -6.33
C LEU A 123 34.34 1.22 -5.42
N LEU A 124 35.08 0.56 -4.52
CA LEU A 124 36.00 1.25 -3.61
C LEU A 124 37.16 1.91 -4.38
N GLY A 125 37.32 3.22 -4.21
CA GLY A 125 38.41 3.98 -4.85
C GLY A 125 38.20 4.24 -6.35
N THR A 126 37.00 3.99 -6.87
CA THR A 126 36.68 4.24 -8.29
C THR A 126 36.53 5.73 -8.61
N THR A 127 36.59 6.03 -9.91
CA THR A 127 36.28 7.34 -10.48
C THR A 127 34.92 7.27 -11.19
N ALA A 128 34.37 8.40 -11.62
CA ALA A 128 33.10 8.41 -12.34
C ALA A 128 33.08 7.49 -13.59
N ILE A 129 34.20 7.39 -14.30
CA ILE A 129 34.33 6.55 -15.50
C ILE A 129 34.40 5.07 -15.13
N THR A 130 35.24 4.71 -14.15
CA THR A 130 35.42 3.29 -13.76
C THR A 130 34.22 2.74 -12.99
N ALA A 131 33.54 3.58 -12.20
CA ALA A 131 32.30 3.21 -11.53
C ALA A 131 31.21 2.81 -12.54
N GLY A 132 31.05 3.59 -13.62
CA GLY A 132 30.08 3.30 -14.67
C GLY A 132 30.34 1.97 -15.37
N ALA A 133 31.62 1.63 -15.61
CA ALA A 133 32.00 0.34 -16.19
C ALA A 133 31.66 -0.83 -15.24
N PHE A 134 32.01 -0.74 -13.96
CA PHE A 134 31.70 -1.80 -12.99
C PHE A 134 30.20 -2.01 -12.78
N THR A 135 29.40 -0.94 -12.76
CA THR A 135 27.94 -1.06 -12.65
C THR A 135 27.31 -1.71 -13.89
N ALA A 136 27.84 -1.39 -15.08
CA ALA A 136 27.37 -1.98 -16.33
C ALA A 136 27.74 -3.48 -16.43
N ASP A 137 28.98 -3.85 -16.06
CA ASP A 137 29.44 -5.25 -16.02
C ASP A 137 28.65 -6.10 -15.01
N ALA A 138 28.22 -5.50 -13.90
CA ALA A 138 27.33 -6.13 -12.93
C ALA A 138 25.87 -6.27 -13.42
N GLY A 139 25.54 -5.76 -14.61
CA GLY A 139 24.19 -5.74 -15.16
C GLY A 139 23.24 -4.76 -14.47
N LEU A 140 23.77 -3.85 -13.63
CA LEU A 140 23.01 -2.80 -12.93
C LEU A 140 22.95 -1.53 -13.78
N ASP A 141 22.23 -1.60 -14.89
CA ASP A 141 22.03 -0.47 -15.80
C ASP A 141 20.70 0.28 -15.54
N SER A 142 20.54 1.41 -16.25
CA SER A 142 19.35 2.25 -16.15
C SER A 142 18.07 1.54 -16.62
N GLU A 143 18.19 0.57 -17.53
CA GLU A 143 17.04 -0.19 -18.02
C GLU A 143 16.55 -1.20 -16.99
N LEU A 144 17.46 -1.90 -16.29
CA LEU A 144 17.11 -2.80 -15.19
C LEU A 144 16.48 -2.01 -14.04
N LEU A 145 17.00 -0.82 -13.73
CA LEU A 145 16.38 0.08 -12.75
C LEU A 145 14.97 0.51 -13.19
N ALA A 146 14.77 0.89 -14.45
CA ALA A 146 13.46 1.25 -14.98
C ALA A 146 12.48 0.07 -14.89
N ALA A 147 12.91 -1.14 -15.25
CA ALA A 147 12.12 -2.36 -15.10
C ALA A 147 11.75 -2.63 -13.64
N ALA A 148 12.71 -2.50 -12.71
CA ALA A 148 12.50 -2.67 -11.27
C ALA A 148 11.45 -1.69 -10.71
N LEU A 149 11.54 -0.41 -11.10
CA LEU A 149 10.59 0.62 -10.66
C LEU A 149 9.20 0.40 -11.27
N LEU A 150 9.11 -0.02 -12.53
CA LEU A 150 7.85 -0.36 -13.19
C LEU A 150 7.16 -1.53 -12.49
N VAL A 151 7.89 -2.63 -12.29
CA VAL A 151 7.35 -3.82 -11.60
C VAL A 151 7.01 -3.51 -10.15
N ARG A 152 7.80 -2.69 -9.44
CA ARG A 152 7.47 -2.25 -8.07
C ARG A 152 6.14 -1.49 -8.04
N LYS A 153 5.90 -0.59 -9.00
CA LYS A 153 4.63 0.13 -9.12
C LYS A 153 3.47 -0.85 -9.36
N ASP A 154 3.66 -1.82 -10.23
CA ASP A 154 2.63 -2.82 -10.54
C ASP A 154 2.38 -3.77 -9.37
N ILE A 155 3.41 -4.16 -8.62
CA ILE A 155 3.30 -4.96 -7.38
C ILE A 155 2.45 -4.25 -6.33
N GLY A 156 2.60 -2.92 -6.19
CA GLY A 156 1.74 -2.14 -5.28
C GLY A 156 0.26 -2.28 -5.64
N ARG A 157 -0.07 -2.19 -6.94
CA ARG A 157 -1.45 -2.38 -7.44
C ARG A 157 -1.93 -3.83 -7.29
N VAL A 158 -1.04 -4.81 -7.43
CA VAL A 158 -1.35 -6.22 -7.17
C VAL A 158 -1.68 -6.43 -5.69
N ASN A 159 -0.97 -5.78 -4.77
CA ASN A 159 -1.30 -5.84 -3.35
C ASN A 159 -2.68 -5.25 -3.06
N ASP A 160 -3.02 -4.11 -3.65
CA ASP A 160 -4.36 -3.51 -3.54
C ASP A 160 -5.44 -4.44 -4.13
N LEU A 161 -5.16 -5.07 -5.27
CA LEU A 161 -6.08 -6.06 -5.87
C LEU A 161 -6.28 -7.26 -4.96
N ILE A 162 -5.22 -7.81 -4.38
CA ILE A 162 -5.30 -8.94 -3.44
C ILE A 162 -6.16 -8.56 -2.24
N HIS A 163 -5.96 -7.37 -1.67
CA HIS A 163 -6.75 -6.88 -0.54
C HIS A 163 -8.23 -6.74 -0.92
N ALA A 164 -8.53 -6.03 -2.01
CA ALA A 164 -9.89 -5.87 -2.53
C ALA A 164 -10.58 -7.22 -2.77
N ALA A 165 -9.88 -8.15 -3.42
CA ALA A 165 -10.42 -9.45 -3.79
C ALA A 165 -10.68 -10.31 -2.54
N VAL A 166 -9.74 -10.37 -1.59
CA VAL A 166 -9.91 -11.15 -0.36
C VAL A 166 -11.12 -10.65 0.44
N ILE A 167 -11.24 -9.34 0.66
CA ILE A 167 -12.38 -8.78 1.40
C ILE A 167 -13.68 -9.09 0.64
N SER A 168 -13.73 -8.76 -0.65
CA SER A 168 -14.95 -8.93 -1.47
C SER A 168 -15.41 -10.39 -1.56
N LEU A 169 -14.47 -11.34 -1.65
CA LEU A 169 -14.77 -12.77 -1.66
C LEU A 169 -15.16 -13.28 -0.27
N THR A 170 -14.62 -12.70 0.81
CA THR A 170 -14.93 -13.09 2.18
C THR A 170 -16.33 -12.65 2.60
N LEU A 171 -16.78 -11.46 2.16
CA LEU A 171 -18.04 -10.86 2.61
C LEU A 171 -19.27 -11.79 2.50
N PRO A 172 -19.56 -12.44 1.35
CA PRO A 172 -20.71 -13.34 1.24
C PRO A 172 -20.67 -14.55 2.18
N MET A 173 -19.48 -14.92 2.68
CA MET A 173 -19.28 -16.07 3.55
C MET A 173 -19.45 -15.71 5.03
N ILE A 174 -19.18 -14.46 5.42
CA ILE A 174 -19.16 -14.04 6.82
C ILE A 174 -20.38 -13.21 7.23
N LEU A 175 -21.04 -12.54 6.28
CA LEU A 175 -22.22 -11.73 6.58
C LEU A 175 -23.43 -12.60 6.92
N GLU A 176 -24.06 -12.32 8.05
CA GLU A 176 -25.29 -12.97 8.45
C GLU A 176 -26.51 -12.40 7.69
N PRO A 177 -27.62 -13.16 7.60
CA PRO A 177 -28.87 -12.61 7.07
C PRO A 177 -29.28 -11.31 7.78
N GLY A 178 -29.43 -10.25 6.98
CA GLY A 178 -29.82 -8.92 7.45
C GLY A 178 -28.69 -8.08 8.05
N GLU A 179 -27.46 -8.59 8.12
CA GLU A 179 -26.27 -7.80 8.46
C GLU A 179 -25.98 -6.78 7.35
N ARG A 180 -25.62 -5.55 7.74
CA ARG A 180 -25.41 -4.42 6.83
C ARG A 180 -24.03 -3.83 7.03
N VAL A 181 -23.31 -3.69 5.93
CA VAL A 181 -22.08 -2.87 5.88
C VAL A 181 -22.45 -1.42 6.15
N THR A 182 -21.93 -0.84 7.24
CA THR A 182 -22.28 0.52 7.70
C THR A 182 -21.33 1.57 7.16
N ASN A 183 -20.06 1.21 6.94
CA ASN A 183 -19.04 2.09 6.36
C ASN A 183 -18.51 1.49 5.05
N ARG A 184 -18.04 2.33 4.14
CA ARG A 184 -17.43 1.86 2.88
C ARG A 184 -16.20 1.01 3.20
N PRO A 185 -16.10 -0.26 2.73
CA PRO A 185 -14.95 -1.10 3.05
C PRO A 185 -13.63 -0.56 2.50
N SER A 186 -12.54 -0.86 3.20
CA SER A 186 -11.16 -0.62 2.75
C SER A 186 -10.76 -1.64 1.71
N LEU A 187 -11.09 -1.37 0.44
CA LEU A 187 -10.73 -2.29 -0.64
C LEU A 187 -9.40 -1.93 -1.32
N ALA A 188 -8.94 -0.69 -1.22
CA ALA A 188 -7.70 -0.24 -1.85
C ALA A 188 -7.15 0.98 -1.10
N ALA A 189 -6.00 1.52 -1.56
CA ALA A 189 -5.37 2.73 -1.07
C ALA A 189 -6.29 3.98 -1.19
N GLY A 190 -7.26 4.07 -0.29
CA GLY A 190 -8.11 5.21 -0.05
C GLY A 190 -7.96 5.61 1.40
N ASN A 191 -7.34 6.76 1.64
CA ASN A 191 -7.11 7.26 2.98
C ASN A 191 -8.36 8.03 3.45
N ASP A 192 -9.40 7.28 3.80
CA ASP A 192 -10.61 7.81 4.41
C ASP A 192 -10.40 7.89 5.93
N PRO A 193 -10.16 9.08 6.49
CA PRO A 193 -9.79 9.21 7.90
C PRO A 193 -10.94 8.83 8.86
N THR A 194 -12.15 8.63 8.34
CA THR A 194 -13.30 8.14 9.11
C THR A 194 -13.33 6.62 9.23
N ARG A 195 -12.44 5.92 8.51
CA ARG A 195 -12.37 4.47 8.45
C ARG A 195 -11.38 3.94 9.46
N MET A 196 -11.91 3.31 10.50
CA MET A 196 -11.08 2.78 11.59
C MET A 196 -10.66 1.33 11.35
N TYR A 197 -11.43 0.58 10.55
CA TYR A 197 -11.20 -0.83 10.23
C TYR A 197 -11.42 -1.11 8.73
N ASP A 198 -10.85 -2.22 8.24
CA ASP A 198 -11.04 -2.67 6.86
C ASP A 198 -12.51 -2.97 6.52
N LEU A 199 -13.25 -3.53 7.49
CA LEU A 199 -14.67 -3.81 7.40
C LEU A 199 -15.40 -3.36 8.66
N GLU A 200 -16.52 -2.65 8.46
CA GLU A 200 -17.44 -2.26 9.52
C GLU A 200 -18.88 -2.55 9.11
N THR A 201 -19.59 -3.28 9.95
CA THR A 201 -21.02 -3.58 9.80
C THR A 201 -21.78 -3.14 11.04
N ASP A 202 -23.09 -3.31 11.02
CA ASP A 202 -23.95 -3.14 12.19
C ASP A 202 -23.72 -4.22 13.26
N ARG A 203 -22.95 -5.27 12.97
CA ARG A 203 -22.68 -6.40 13.88
C ARG A 203 -21.20 -6.67 14.16
N ARG A 204 -20.27 -6.27 13.29
CA ARG A 204 -18.83 -6.59 13.40
C ARG A 204 -17.91 -5.45 12.96
N VAL A 205 -16.68 -5.53 13.45
CA VAL A 205 -15.51 -4.79 12.94
C VAL A 205 -14.42 -5.79 12.61
N ALA A 206 -13.74 -5.61 11.48
CA ALA A 206 -12.72 -6.57 11.08
C ALA A 206 -11.52 -5.95 10.37
N GLU A 207 -10.37 -6.57 10.58
CA GLU A 207 -9.07 -6.28 9.94
C GLU A 207 -8.62 -7.49 9.10
N PHE A 208 -8.02 -7.22 7.94
CA PHE A 208 -7.57 -8.24 6.99
C PHE A 208 -6.07 -8.10 6.71
N LYS A 209 -5.27 -9.09 7.13
CA LYS A 209 -3.82 -9.14 6.87
C LYS A 209 -3.44 -10.33 5.98
N MET A 210 -3.23 -10.05 4.70
CA MET A 210 -2.92 -11.05 3.66
C MET A 210 -1.42 -11.24 3.41
N SER A 211 -0.54 -10.68 4.26
CA SER A 211 0.90 -10.84 4.10
C SER A 211 1.34 -12.28 4.37
N VAL A 212 1.97 -12.93 3.39
CA VAL A 212 2.61 -14.25 3.56
C VAL A 212 3.94 -14.09 4.31
N TRP A 213 4.13 -14.84 5.38
CA TRP A 213 5.30 -14.75 6.25
C TRP A 213 6.37 -15.76 5.81
N SER A 214 7.64 -15.34 5.74
CA SER A 214 8.78 -16.18 5.29
C SER A 214 9.84 -16.45 6.36
N GLY A 215 9.69 -15.90 7.58
CA GLY A 215 10.59 -16.09 8.73
C GLY A 215 11.20 -14.79 9.25
N THR A 216 11.48 -13.83 8.37
CA THR A 216 12.01 -12.48 8.71
C THR A 216 10.89 -11.43 8.70
N ASP A 217 9.90 -11.61 9.58
CA ASP A 217 8.62 -10.89 9.53
C ASP A 217 8.40 -9.90 10.68
N ALA A 218 9.47 -9.28 11.21
CA ALA A 218 9.38 -8.42 12.40
C ALA A 218 8.36 -7.28 12.23
N MET A 219 8.32 -6.61 11.09
CA MET A 219 7.34 -5.55 10.84
C MET A 219 5.91 -6.09 10.69
N ARG A 220 5.74 -7.25 10.06
CA ARG A 220 4.41 -7.89 9.93
C ARG A 220 3.87 -8.37 11.27
N LYS A 221 4.74 -8.92 12.13
CA LYS A 221 4.43 -9.27 13.52
C LYS A 221 3.97 -8.07 14.34
N ARG A 222 4.61 -6.91 14.15
CA ARG A 222 4.20 -5.66 14.81
C ARG A 222 2.87 -5.16 14.29
N GLY A 223 2.68 -5.13 12.97
CA GLY A 223 1.43 -4.74 12.33
C GLY A 223 0.26 -5.56 12.88
N VAL A 224 0.31 -6.88 12.73
CA VAL A 224 -0.79 -7.77 13.19
C VAL A 224 -1.10 -7.63 14.69
N PHE A 225 -0.09 -7.33 15.53
CA PHE A 225 -0.31 -7.06 16.94
C PHE A 225 -0.98 -5.70 17.17
N GLN A 226 -0.62 -4.67 16.42
CA GLN A 226 -1.29 -3.36 16.48
C GLN A 226 -2.77 -3.49 16.09
N ASP A 227 -3.08 -4.23 15.04
CA ASP A 227 -4.48 -4.45 14.63
C ASP A 227 -5.27 -5.16 15.73
N LEU A 228 -4.69 -6.20 16.34
CA LEU A 228 -5.29 -6.89 17.47
C LEU A 228 -5.56 -5.94 18.65
N VAL A 229 -4.64 -5.01 18.93
CA VAL A 229 -4.82 -4.01 20.00
C VAL A 229 -5.98 -3.07 19.71
N HIS A 230 -6.12 -2.58 18.48
CA HIS A 230 -7.24 -1.71 18.10
C HIS A 230 -8.57 -2.46 18.16
N LEU A 231 -8.63 -3.67 17.61
CA LEU A 231 -9.82 -4.53 17.67
C LEU A 231 -10.23 -4.86 19.11
N ALA A 232 -9.27 -5.16 19.98
CA ALA A 232 -9.55 -5.43 21.39
C ALA A 232 -10.02 -4.17 22.14
N ALA A 233 -9.63 -2.97 21.68
CA ALA A 233 -9.99 -1.71 22.30
C ALA A 233 -11.38 -1.20 21.87
N ASP A 234 -11.93 -1.75 20.77
CA ASP A 234 -13.25 -1.41 20.28
C ASP A 234 -14.31 -1.60 21.38
N ASN A 235 -15.14 -0.57 21.57
CA ASN A 235 -16.21 -0.55 22.58
C ASN A 235 -17.58 -0.30 21.97
N SER A 236 -17.72 -0.48 20.65
CA SER A 236 -18.97 -0.25 19.94
C SER A 236 -20.03 -1.32 20.20
N GLY A 237 -19.65 -2.43 20.84
CA GLY A 237 -20.50 -3.61 21.02
C GLY A 237 -20.55 -4.52 19.79
N ARG A 238 -19.90 -4.14 18.69
CA ARG A 238 -19.70 -4.99 17.50
C ARG A 238 -18.69 -6.09 17.79
N ARG A 239 -18.81 -7.22 17.10
CA ARG A 239 -17.86 -8.35 17.20
C ARG A 239 -16.53 -7.99 16.52
N PRO A 240 -15.39 -8.01 17.21
CA PRO A 240 -14.10 -7.76 16.60
C PRO A 240 -13.51 -9.04 16.00
N GLU A 241 -13.04 -8.97 14.75
CA GLU A 241 -12.51 -10.12 14.02
C GLU A 241 -11.19 -9.76 13.30
N LEU A 242 -10.18 -10.63 13.40
CA LEU A 242 -8.90 -10.48 12.74
C LEU A 242 -8.68 -11.64 11.78
N TYR A 243 -8.68 -11.33 10.48
CA TYR A 243 -8.46 -12.27 9.40
C TYR A 243 -7.00 -12.24 8.95
N VAL A 244 -6.32 -13.38 8.99
CA VAL A 244 -4.91 -13.49 8.62
C VAL A 244 -4.69 -14.57 7.58
N ALA A 245 -3.71 -14.39 6.70
CA ALA A 245 -3.33 -15.42 5.74
C ALA A 245 -2.38 -16.46 6.38
N GLY A 246 -2.92 -17.66 6.65
CA GLY A 246 -2.17 -18.81 7.16
C GLY A 246 -2.03 -18.84 8.69
N THR A 247 -1.42 -19.91 9.19
CA THR A 247 -1.34 -20.21 10.62
C THR A 247 -0.20 -19.50 11.37
N ARG A 248 0.81 -18.98 10.66
CA ARG A 248 1.98 -18.33 11.27
C ARG A 248 1.64 -17.10 12.10
N PRO A 249 0.80 -16.15 11.65
CA PRO A 249 0.38 -15.01 12.47
C PRO A 249 -0.39 -15.45 13.72
N LEU A 250 -1.27 -16.46 13.59
CA LEU A 250 -2.05 -16.99 14.72
C LEU A 250 -1.14 -17.64 15.77
N THR A 251 -0.19 -18.46 15.34
CA THR A 251 0.83 -19.06 16.22
C THR A 251 1.65 -17.99 16.93
N PHE A 252 2.00 -16.91 16.23
CA PHE A 252 2.71 -15.78 16.84
C PHE A 252 1.85 -15.10 17.92
N LEU A 253 0.61 -14.70 17.62
CA LEU A 253 -0.24 -14.02 18.59
C LEU A 253 -0.50 -14.88 19.83
N ARG A 254 -0.76 -16.18 19.63
CA ARG A 254 -1.08 -17.12 20.71
C ARG A 254 0.14 -17.58 21.52
N GLY A 255 1.34 -17.57 20.93
CA GLY A 255 2.54 -18.17 21.54
C GLY A 255 3.64 -17.19 21.94
N SER A 256 3.64 -15.96 21.42
CA SER A 256 4.77 -15.05 21.55
C SER A 256 5.00 -14.57 22.99
N ARG A 257 6.27 -14.67 23.41
CA ARG A 257 6.80 -14.09 24.65
C ARG A 257 7.24 -12.63 24.52
N SER A 258 7.30 -12.10 23.30
CA SER A 258 7.58 -10.68 23.10
C SER A 258 6.51 -9.86 23.81
N THR A 259 6.89 -8.70 24.33
CA THR A 259 5.99 -7.83 25.09
C THR A 259 5.26 -6.86 24.18
N ALA A 260 4.18 -6.26 24.68
CA ALA A 260 3.49 -5.16 24.02
C ALA A 260 4.45 -3.98 23.72
N ALA A 261 5.43 -3.72 24.58
CA ALA A 261 6.48 -2.74 24.31
C ALA A 261 7.24 -3.02 22.99
N TRP A 262 7.57 -4.28 22.70
CA TRP A 262 8.21 -4.67 21.45
C TRP A 262 7.26 -4.62 20.25
N GLY A 263 6.00 -5.03 20.45
CA GLY A 263 4.98 -5.04 19.39
C GLY A 263 4.61 -3.63 18.91
N LEU A 264 4.65 -2.65 19.81
CA LEU A 264 4.20 -1.28 19.56
C LEU A 264 5.34 -0.28 19.32
N ASN A 265 6.62 -0.68 19.40
CA ASN A 265 7.75 0.26 19.32
C ASN A 265 8.00 0.90 17.93
N ARG A 266 7.33 0.44 16.88
CA ARG A 266 7.38 1.02 15.53
C ARG A 266 6.02 1.51 15.04
N GLY A 267 5.02 1.58 15.91
CA GLY A 267 3.69 2.12 15.61
C GLY A 267 3.59 3.59 16.02
N ALA A 268 2.41 4.18 15.81
CA ALA A 268 2.10 5.52 16.31
C ALA A 268 2.07 5.55 17.83
N ASP A 269 2.51 6.66 18.44
CA ASP A 269 2.47 6.86 19.88
C ASP A 269 1.05 6.74 20.45
N SER A 270 0.04 7.08 19.64
CA SER A 270 -1.38 6.92 19.98
C SER A 270 -1.77 5.47 20.29
N THR A 271 -1.28 4.49 19.51
CA THR A 271 -1.57 3.06 19.77
C THR A 271 -0.90 2.58 21.05
N ARG A 272 0.30 3.07 21.35
CA ARG A 272 1.00 2.76 22.61
C ARG A 272 0.25 3.35 23.81
N GLN A 273 -0.23 4.58 23.68
CA GLN A 273 -1.03 5.23 24.73
C GLN A 273 -2.37 4.53 24.92
N LEU A 274 -3.06 4.19 23.82
CA LEU A 274 -4.29 3.39 23.85
C LEU A 274 -4.09 2.08 24.63
N PHE A 275 -2.97 1.39 24.38
CA PHE A 275 -2.65 0.16 25.10
C PHE A 275 -2.48 0.40 26.60
N LEU A 276 -1.73 1.43 26.98
CA LEU A 276 -1.52 1.79 28.38
C LEU A 276 -2.85 2.11 29.08
N ASP A 277 -3.70 2.91 28.43
CA ASP A 277 -4.96 3.38 28.99
C ASP A 277 -5.98 2.26 29.14
N ARG A 278 -6.05 1.33 28.16
CA ARG A 278 -7.07 0.28 28.11
C ARG A 278 -6.65 -1.04 28.74
N PHE A 279 -5.37 -1.37 28.67
CA PHE A 279 -4.86 -2.71 28.99
C PHE A 279 -3.70 -2.69 30.00
N GLY A 280 -3.22 -1.51 30.39
CA GLY A 280 -2.20 -1.35 31.40
C GLY A 280 -0.79 -1.59 30.86
N SER A 281 -0.03 -2.52 31.48
CA SER A 281 1.42 -2.53 31.33
C SER A 281 1.92 -3.00 29.95
N LEU A 282 2.83 -2.23 29.35
CA LEU A 282 3.56 -2.62 28.13
C LEU A 282 4.53 -3.79 28.34
N ALA A 283 4.75 -4.22 29.58
CA ALA A 283 5.49 -5.44 29.88
C ALA A 283 4.69 -6.72 29.59
N MET A 284 3.36 -6.61 29.38
CA MET A 284 2.49 -7.75 29.09
C MET A 284 2.97 -8.50 27.84
N PRO A 285 3.23 -9.82 27.94
CA PRO A 285 3.51 -10.67 26.79
C PRO A 285 2.33 -10.70 25.80
N ILE A 286 2.63 -10.74 24.50
CA ILE A 286 1.62 -10.75 23.43
C ILE A 286 0.65 -11.93 23.59
N ARG A 287 1.15 -13.12 23.97
CA ARG A 287 0.31 -14.29 24.24
C ARG A 287 -0.67 -14.08 25.41
N GLU A 288 -0.24 -13.35 26.45
CA GLU A 288 -1.06 -13.08 27.63
C GLU A 288 -2.11 -12.03 27.32
N PHE A 289 -1.74 -11.02 26.52
CA PHE A 289 -2.71 -10.08 25.94
C PHE A 289 -3.77 -10.81 25.10
N THR A 290 -3.31 -11.69 24.20
CA THR A 290 -4.16 -12.44 23.27
C THR A 290 -5.11 -13.39 24.02
N ALA A 291 -4.65 -14.06 25.07
CA ALA A 291 -5.46 -14.99 25.86
C ALA A 291 -6.31 -14.32 26.96
N GLY A 292 -6.05 -13.04 27.27
CA GLY A 292 -6.74 -12.28 28.29
C GLY A 292 -7.52 -11.10 27.70
N PRO A 293 -7.00 -9.87 27.76
CA PRO A 293 -7.71 -8.67 27.29
C PRO A 293 -8.25 -8.71 25.86
N ALA A 294 -7.63 -9.47 24.95
CA ALA A 294 -8.07 -9.62 23.56
C ALA A 294 -8.75 -10.96 23.25
N ALA A 295 -9.12 -11.75 24.27
CA ALA A 295 -9.70 -13.08 24.08
C ALA A 295 -11.05 -13.08 23.34
N HIS A 296 -11.76 -11.94 23.36
CA HIS A 296 -13.02 -11.75 22.63
C HIS A 296 -12.84 -11.44 21.14
N VAL A 297 -11.60 -11.21 20.67
CA VAL A 297 -11.32 -10.98 19.24
C VAL A 297 -11.26 -12.33 18.52
N HIS A 298 -12.11 -12.52 17.52
CA HIS A 298 -12.12 -13.75 16.73
C HIS A 298 -10.95 -13.76 15.74
N LEU A 299 -10.00 -14.66 15.96
CA LEU A 299 -8.84 -14.83 15.07
C LEU A 299 -9.13 -15.91 14.03
N VAL A 300 -9.13 -15.56 12.75
CA VAL A 300 -9.55 -16.43 11.64
C VAL A 300 -8.41 -16.60 10.63
N ASP A 301 -8.13 -17.86 10.25
CA ASP A 301 -7.28 -18.13 9.09
C ASP A 301 -8.12 -17.99 7.81
N LEU A 302 -7.73 -17.05 6.95
CA LEU A 302 -8.36 -16.85 5.64
C LEU A 302 -8.26 -18.10 4.75
N GLY A 303 -7.28 -18.97 4.98
CA GLY A 303 -7.18 -20.26 4.30
C GLY A 303 -8.35 -21.20 4.58
N ASP A 304 -9.12 -20.99 5.66
CA ASP A 304 -10.32 -21.77 5.95
C ASP A 304 -11.55 -21.31 5.16
N LEU A 305 -11.52 -20.07 4.65
CA LEU A 305 -12.61 -19.47 3.88
C LEU A 305 -12.29 -19.42 2.39
N ILE A 306 -11.04 -19.12 2.03
CA ILE A 306 -10.59 -18.93 0.64
C ILE A 306 -9.51 -19.97 0.31
N PRO A 307 -9.85 -21.03 -0.45
CA PRO A 307 -8.89 -22.09 -0.82
C PRO A 307 -7.63 -21.59 -1.51
N GLN A 308 -7.73 -20.50 -2.30
CA GLN A 308 -6.60 -19.88 -2.99
C GLN A 308 -5.60 -19.27 -2.00
N VAL A 309 -6.08 -18.73 -0.87
CA VAL A 309 -5.20 -18.21 0.19
C VAL A 309 -4.47 -19.37 0.85
N ARG A 310 -5.16 -20.49 1.14
CA ARG A 310 -4.54 -21.71 1.69
C ARG A 310 -3.43 -22.25 0.80
N ALA A 311 -3.66 -22.29 -0.51
CA ALA A 311 -2.66 -22.74 -1.48
C ALA A 311 -1.42 -21.83 -1.49
N ALA A 312 -1.60 -20.51 -1.34
CA ALA A 312 -0.51 -19.53 -1.37
C ALA A 312 0.30 -19.46 -0.07
N THR A 313 -0.27 -19.83 1.08
CA THR A 313 0.40 -19.75 2.39
C THR A 313 1.15 -21.02 2.79
N GLY A 314 1.02 -22.10 2.01
CA GLY A 314 1.60 -23.41 2.33
C GLY A 314 0.87 -24.03 3.52
N GLY A 315 -0.23 -24.74 3.22
CA GLY A 315 -1.06 -25.44 4.19
C GLY A 315 -0.28 -26.36 5.13
#